data_AF-A0A7J2J9F6-F1
#
_entry.id   AF-A0A7J2J9F6-F1
#
_cell.length_a   1.000
_cell.length_b   1.000
_cell.length_c   1.000
_cell.angle_alpha   90.00
_cell.angle_beta   90.00
_cell.angle_gamma   90.00
#
_symmetry.space_group_name_H-M   'P 1'
#
loop_
_entity.id
_entity.type
_entity.pdbx_description
1 polymer ?
#
loop_
_entity_poly.entity_id
_entity_poly.type
_entity_poly.pdbx_seq_one_letter_code
_entity_poly.pdbx_strand_id
1 'polypeptide(L)'
;LISKVKAALEELDKGKDFVFIHFKGADSCAHDHDAKSKIEFIEKIDQALGYLLENVDLDDIHIAFTGDHSTPIEFGDHTADPVPIIIAGRNVTPDDVKRFSERSAMKGGLGRISGRVIPILFGYCDWLEKFGA
;
A
#
# COMPACT_ATOMS: atom_id res chain seq x y z
N LEU A 1 -7.94 -12.53 4.46
CA LEU A 1 -7.47 -11.16 4.15
C LEU A 1 -8.60 -10.15 4.29
N ILE A 2 -9.76 -10.42 3.69
CA ILE A 2 -10.99 -9.63 3.87
C ILE A 2 -11.32 -9.35 5.35
N SER A 3 -11.17 -10.33 6.26
CA SER A 3 -11.40 -10.10 7.70
C SER A 3 -10.53 -9.01 8.30
N LYS A 4 -9.28 -8.83 7.84
CA LYS A 4 -8.41 -7.73 8.27
C LYS A 4 -8.93 -6.38 7.77
N VAL A 5 -9.43 -6.34 6.53
CA VAL A 5 -10.04 -5.13 5.95
C VAL A 5 -11.32 -4.76 6.69
N LYS A 6 -12.19 -5.74 6.99
CA LYS A 6 -13.39 -5.52 7.81
C LYS A 6 -13.05 -4.94 9.18
N ALA A 7 -12.07 -5.52 9.87
CA ALA A 7 -11.63 -4.99 11.16
C ALA A 7 -11.09 -3.55 11.04
N ALA A 8 -10.38 -3.22 9.96
CA ALA A 8 -9.90 -1.86 9.73
C ALA A 8 -11.05 -0.86 9.49
N LEU A 9 -12.05 -1.23 8.68
CA LEU A 9 -13.26 -0.44 8.46
C LEU A 9 -14.03 -0.22 9.77
N GLU A 10 -14.21 -1.27 10.57
CA GLU A 10 -14.87 -1.17 11.88
C GLU A 10 -14.14 -0.21 12.83
N GLU A 11 -12.80 -0.13 12.78
CA GLU A 11 -12.03 0.82 13.59
C GLU A 11 -12.19 2.25 13.08
N LEU A 12 -12.24 2.47 11.76
CA LEU A 12 -12.57 3.77 11.17
C LEU A 12 -13.99 4.22 11.58
N ASP A 13 -14.97 3.33 11.51
CA ASP A 13 -16.36 3.60 11.93
C ASP A 13 -16.47 3.95 13.43
N LYS A 14 -15.57 3.42 14.26
CA LYS A 14 -15.47 3.76 15.70
C LYS A 14 -14.78 5.11 15.94
N GLY A 15 -14.38 5.82 14.89
CA GLY A 15 -13.75 7.13 14.96
C GLY A 15 -12.23 7.08 15.14
N LYS A 16 -11.55 6.01 14.70
CA LYS A 16 -10.08 6.05 14.56
C LYS A 16 -9.71 6.86 13.33
N ASP A 17 -8.76 7.77 13.49
CA ASP A 17 -8.30 8.60 12.37
C ASP A 17 -7.38 7.81 11.41
N PHE A 18 -6.62 6.85 11.95
CA PHE A 18 -5.61 6.09 11.19
C PHE A 18 -5.67 4.59 11.50
N VAL A 19 -5.62 3.78 10.45
CA VAL A 19 -5.55 2.31 10.53
C VAL A 19 -4.42 1.78 9.65
N PHE A 20 -3.75 0.73 10.13
CA PHE A 20 -2.67 0.05 9.41
C PHE A 20 -3.01 -1.44 9.22
N ILE A 21 -2.94 -1.91 7.97
CA ILE A 21 -3.22 -3.31 7.61
C ILE A 21 -1.94 -3.96 7.09
N HIS A 22 -1.55 -5.07 7.72
CA HIS A 22 -0.37 -5.84 7.32
C HIS A 22 -0.74 -7.21 6.73
N PHE A 23 -0.13 -7.57 5.60
CA PHE A 23 -0.31 -8.85 4.91
C PHE A 23 1.02 -9.62 4.78
N LYS A 24 1.24 -10.63 5.63
CA LYS A 24 2.52 -11.35 5.68
C LYS A 24 2.74 -12.40 4.57
N GLY A 25 1.67 -13.00 4.05
CA GLY A 25 1.78 -14.27 3.31
C GLY A 25 2.58 -14.21 2.01
N ALA A 26 2.60 -13.08 1.29
CA ALA A 26 3.38 -12.94 0.06
C ALA A 26 4.89 -13.06 0.30
N ASP A 27 5.37 -12.62 1.46
CA ASP A 27 6.78 -12.74 1.85
C ASP A 27 7.12 -14.20 2.19
N SER A 28 6.27 -14.88 2.96
CA SER A 28 6.47 -16.30 3.29
C SER A 28 6.55 -17.19 2.03
N CYS A 29 5.67 -16.99 1.05
CA CYS A 29 5.76 -17.70 -0.22
C CYS A 29 7.07 -17.42 -0.98
N ALA A 30 7.63 -16.22 -0.81
CA ALA A 30 8.89 -15.87 -1.45
C ALA A 30 10.09 -16.59 -0.83
N HIS A 31 10.15 -16.64 0.50
CA HIS A 31 11.16 -17.41 1.26
C HIS A 31 11.15 -18.91 0.87
N ASP A 32 9.97 -19.45 0.57
CA ASP A 32 9.80 -20.85 0.13
C ASP A 32 10.06 -21.07 -1.37
N HIS A 33 10.49 -20.04 -2.11
CA HIS A 33 10.65 -20.04 -3.58
C HIS A 33 9.38 -20.44 -4.37
N ASP A 34 8.19 -20.27 -3.78
CA ASP A 34 6.91 -20.65 -4.39
C ASP A 34 6.26 -19.47 -5.12
N ALA A 35 6.62 -19.32 -6.39
CA ALA A 35 6.09 -18.26 -7.25
C ALA A 35 4.57 -18.33 -7.40
N LYS A 36 4.02 -19.55 -7.50
CA LYS A 36 2.60 -19.75 -7.75
C LYS A 36 1.79 -19.29 -6.53
N SER A 37 2.17 -19.74 -5.34
CA SER A 37 1.50 -19.32 -4.10
C SER A 37 1.67 -17.82 -3.84
N LYS A 38 2.82 -17.23 -4.19
CA LYS A 38 3.02 -15.79 -4.07
C LYS A 38 2.05 -15.00 -4.96
N ILE A 39 1.87 -15.42 -6.21
CA ILE A 39 0.91 -14.81 -7.16
C ILE A 39 -0.51 -14.95 -6.62
N GLU A 40 -0.93 -16.16 -6.24
CA GLU A 40 -2.28 -16.40 -5.68
C GLU A 40 -2.53 -15.59 -4.41
N PHE A 41 -1.51 -15.35 -3.60
CA PHE A 41 -1.64 -14.52 -2.40
C PHE A 41 -1.79 -13.03 -2.73
N ILE A 42 -1.06 -12.52 -3.73
CA ILE A 42 -1.21 -11.14 -4.22
C ILE A 42 -2.62 -10.94 -4.80
N GLU A 43 -3.16 -11.90 -5.55
CA GLU A 43 -4.55 -11.83 -6.04
C GLU A 43 -5.58 -11.80 -4.90
N LYS A 44 -5.33 -12.52 -3.80
CA LYS A 44 -6.17 -12.43 -2.59
C LYS A 44 -6.05 -11.07 -1.89
N ILE A 45 -4.89 -10.42 -1.95
CA ILE A 45 -4.72 -9.04 -1.48
C ILE A 45 -5.53 -8.09 -2.36
N ASP A 46 -5.45 -8.24 -3.68
CA ASP A 46 -6.21 -7.45 -4.66
C ASP A 46 -7.72 -7.52 -4.41
N GLN A 47 -8.27 -8.74 -4.20
CA GLN A 47 -9.68 -8.91 -3.80
C GLN A 47 -10.03 -8.19 -2.48
N ALA A 48 -9.12 -8.21 -1.50
CA ALA A 48 -9.34 -7.53 -0.23
C ALA A 48 -9.27 -6.00 -0.38
N LEU A 49 -8.40 -5.50 -1.26
CA LEU A 49 -8.34 -4.08 -1.62
C LEU A 49 -9.58 -3.64 -2.41
N GLY A 50 -10.09 -4.48 -3.31
CA GLY A 50 -11.37 -4.24 -3.99
C GLY A 50 -12.51 -4.05 -2.98
N TYR A 51 -12.62 -4.96 -2.01
CA TYR A 51 -13.59 -4.82 -0.92
C TYR A 51 -13.36 -3.54 -0.09
N LEU A 52 -12.12 -3.16 0.19
CA LEU A 52 -11.83 -1.88 0.86
C LEU A 52 -12.39 -0.70 0.05
N LEU A 53 -12.06 -0.63 -1.24
CA LEU A 53 -12.44 0.46 -2.14
C LEU A 53 -13.95 0.55 -2.38
N GLU A 54 -14.67 -0.57 -2.29
CA GLU A 54 -16.14 -0.57 -2.35
C GLU A 54 -16.81 -0.01 -1.09
N ASN A 55 -16.09 0.07 0.04
CA ASN A 55 -16.62 0.43 1.34
C ASN A 55 -16.01 1.72 1.93
N VAL A 56 -15.22 2.46 1.14
CA VAL A 56 -14.65 3.76 1.54
C VAL A 56 -14.93 4.81 0.48
N ASP A 57 -15.05 6.06 0.90
CA ASP A 57 -15.03 7.21 0.00
C ASP A 57 -13.62 7.79 -0.04
N LEU A 58 -13.01 7.87 -1.23
CA LEU A 58 -11.67 8.43 -1.40
C LEU A 58 -11.64 9.96 -1.28
N ASP A 59 -12.80 10.63 -1.27
CA ASP A 59 -12.88 12.05 -0.93
C ASP A 59 -12.69 12.30 0.58
N ASP A 60 -12.94 11.28 1.41
CA ASP A 60 -12.82 11.34 2.88
C ASP A 60 -11.63 10.51 3.42
N ILE A 61 -11.17 9.49 2.69
CA ILE A 61 -10.11 8.57 3.11
C ILE A 61 -8.91 8.61 2.16
N HIS A 62 -7.72 8.73 2.74
CA HIS A 62 -6.45 8.53 2.03
C HIS A 62 -5.89 7.13 2.27
N ILE A 63 -5.42 6.49 1.20
CA ILE A 63 -4.84 5.16 1.21
C ILE A 63 -3.40 5.24 0.72
N ALA A 64 -2.48 4.63 1.45
CA ALA A 64 -1.15 4.28 0.97
C ALA A 64 -1.00 2.76 0.93
N PHE A 65 -0.56 2.21 -0.20
CA PHE A 65 -0.32 0.78 -0.37
C PHE A 65 1.08 0.53 -0.93
N THR A 66 1.85 -0.32 -0.25
CA THR A 66 3.24 -0.67 -0.59
C THR A 66 3.65 -1.97 0.10
N GLY A 67 4.78 -2.55 -0.32
CA GLY A 67 5.56 -3.48 0.52
C GLY A 67 6.47 -2.72 1.50
N ASP A 68 6.93 -3.40 2.54
CA ASP A 68 7.99 -2.92 3.44
C ASP A 68 9.39 -3.22 2.90
N HIS A 69 9.55 -4.33 2.18
CA HIS A 69 10.76 -4.67 1.44
C HIS A 69 10.48 -5.61 0.26
N SER A 70 11.51 -5.83 -0.57
CA SER A 70 11.47 -6.77 -1.68
C SER A 70 12.01 -8.13 -1.25
N THR A 71 11.25 -9.19 -1.53
CA THR A 71 11.68 -10.59 -1.33
C THR A 71 11.49 -11.34 -2.66
N PRO A 72 12.46 -11.31 -3.58
CA PRO A 72 12.31 -11.93 -4.90
C PRO A 72 12.35 -13.46 -4.80
N ILE A 73 11.56 -14.12 -5.64
CA ILE A 73 11.46 -15.59 -5.66
C ILE A 73 12.81 -16.26 -5.93
N GLU A 74 13.67 -15.65 -6.75
CA GLU A 74 14.98 -16.22 -7.09
C GLU A 74 15.91 -16.29 -5.87
N PHE A 75 15.87 -15.27 -5.01
CA PHE A 75 16.74 -15.18 -3.84
C PHE A 75 16.16 -15.88 -2.62
N GLY A 76 14.84 -15.88 -2.46
CA GLY A 76 14.20 -16.42 -1.26
C GLY A 76 14.55 -15.67 0.02
N ASP A 77 15.07 -14.44 -0.09
CA ASP A 77 15.42 -13.58 1.04
C ASP A 77 15.29 -12.10 0.62
N HIS A 78 15.41 -11.21 1.60
CA HIS A 78 15.21 -9.78 1.43
C HIS A 78 16.32 -9.19 0.56
N THR A 79 15.93 -8.27 -0.32
CA THR A 79 16.84 -7.56 -1.22
C THR A 79 16.63 -6.06 -1.12
N ALA A 80 17.57 -5.30 -1.68
CA ALA A 80 17.54 -3.84 -1.69
C ALA A 80 16.73 -3.24 -2.85
N ASP A 81 16.06 -4.08 -3.65
CA ASP A 81 15.22 -3.62 -4.75
C ASP A 81 14.08 -2.73 -4.23
N PRO A 82 13.81 -1.59 -4.89
CA PRO A 82 12.75 -0.70 -4.45
C PRO A 82 11.38 -1.37 -4.56
N VAL A 83 10.51 -1.09 -3.59
CA VAL A 83 9.12 -1.56 -3.57
C VAL A 83 8.19 -0.57 -4.30
N PRO A 84 7.17 -1.06 -5.03
CA PRO A 84 6.17 -0.19 -5.62
C PRO A 84 5.27 0.42 -4.54
N ILE A 85 4.87 1.67 -4.72
CA ILE A 85 3.97 2.41 -3.83
C ILE A 85 2.91 3.16 -4.62
N ILE A 86 1.70 3.20 -4.07
CA ILE A 86 0.61 4.05 -4.53
C ILE A 86 0.01 4.82 -3.35
N ILE A 87 -0.34 6.08 -3.59
CA ILE A 87 -1.12 6.92 -2.68
C ILE A 87 -2.38 7.33 -3.44
N ALA A 88 -3.55 7.20 -2.82
CA ALA A 88 -4.84 7.56 -3.38
C ALA A 88 -5.68 8.30 -2.34
N GLY A 89 -6.53 9.22 -2.78
CA GLY A 89 -7.41 10.02 -1.93
C GLY A 89 -7.53 11.45 -2.43
N ARG A 90 -8.31 12.27 -1.71
CA ARG A 90 -8.50 13.69 -2.00
C ARG A 90 -7.16 14.45 -2.09
N ASN A 91 -7.08 15.43 -2.98
CA ASN A 91 -5.89 16.28 -3.20
C ASN A 91 -4.63 15.57 -3.74
N VAL A 92 -4.67 14.24 -3.92
CA VAL A 92 -3.61 13.54 -4.65
C VAL A 92 -3.72 13.88 -6.14
N THR A 93 -2.62 14.34 -6.74
CA THR A 93 -2.59 14.58 -8.19
C THR A 93 -2.27 13.27 -8.91
N PRO A 94 -3.23 12.67 -9.65
CA PRO A 94 -2.99 11.41 -10.34
C PRO A 94 -2.01 11.60 -11.50
N ASP A 95 -1.14 10.61 -11.69
CA ASP A 95 -0.27 10.51 -12.85
C ASP A 95 -0.89 9.63 -13.97
N ASP A 96 -0.11 9.37 -15.02
CA ASP A 96 -0.55 8.57 -16.17
C ASP A 96 -0.43 7.05 -15.95
N VAL A 97 0.06 6.58 -14.80
CA VAL A 97 0.21 5.15 -14.51
C VAL A 97 -1.15 4.49 -14.30
N LYS A 98 -1.38 3.36 -14.98
CA LYS A 98 -2.67 2.63 -14.96
C LYS A 98 -2.61 1.24 -14.31
N ARG A 99 -1.44 0.80 -13.84
CA ARG A 99 -1.25 -0.53 -13.26
C ARG A 99 -0.26 -0.47 -12.11
N PHE A 100 -0.48 -1.27 -11.07
CA PHE A 100 0.45 -1.41 -9.95
C PHE A 100 1.42 -2.57 -10.20
N SER A 101 2.69 -2.24 -10.43
CA SER A 101 3.80 -3.19 -10.57
C SER A 101 5.12 -2.44 -10.42
N GLU A 102 6.23 -3.15 -10.27
CA GLU A 102 7.57 -2.58 -10.15
C GLU A 102 7.90 -1.68 -11.36
N ARG A 103 7.66 -2.16 -12.58
CA ARG A 103 7.94 -1.40 -13.82
C ARG A 103 7.05 -0.18 -13.98
N SER A 104 5.80 -0.26 -13.54
CA SER A 104 4.87 0.87 -13.59
C SER A 104 5.22 1.93 -12.54
N ALA A 105 5.57 1.51 -11.32
CA ALA A 105 5.94 2.40 -10.23
C ALA A 105 7.19 3.24 -10.56
N MET A 106 8.12 2.71 -11.36
CA MET A 106 9.26 3.48 -11.88
C MET A 106 8.87 4.72 -12.70
N LYS A 107 7.63 4.81 -13.19
CA LYS A 107 7.10 5.92 -13.98
C LYS A 107 6.14 6.81 -13.18
N GLY A 108 5.90 6.50 -11.91
CA GLY A 108 4.96 7.22 -11.07
C GLY A 108 5.47 8.63 -10.72
N GLY A 109 4.54 9.57 -10.58
CA GLY A 109 4.83 10.98 -10.27
C GLY A 109 5.49 11.20 -8.91
N LEU A 110 5.35 10.25 -7.98
CA LEU A 110 6.03 10.27 -6.67
C LEU A 110 7.55 10.11 -6.79
N GLY A 111 8.03 9.55 -7.90
CA GLY A 111 9.44 9.24 -8.12
C GLY A 111 9.97 8.18 -7.14
N ARG A 112 11.26 8.28 -6.81
CA ARG A 112 11.92 7.36 -5.86
C ARG A 112 12.11 8.04 -4.51
N ILE A 113 11.33 7.61 -3.52
CA ILE A 113 11.37 8.10 -2.14
C ILE A 113 11.96 7.07 -1.19
N SER A 114 12.33 7.52 0.01
CA SER A 114 12.62 6.63 1.16
C SER A 114 11.33 6.05 1.76
N GLY A 115 11.45 5.11 2.69
CA GLY A 115 10.32 4.54 3.45
C GLY A 115 9.53 5.52 4.35
N ARG A 116 9.77 6.83 4.23
CA ARG A 116 9.02 7.90 4.90
C ARG A 116 7.65 8.14 4.23
N VAL A 117 6.83 7.09 4.14
CA VAL A 117 5.51 7.13 3.52
C VAL A 117 4.51 7.91 4.38
N ILE A 118 4.54 7.70 5.70
CA ILE A 118 3.57 8.30 6.63
C ILE A 118 3.55 9.84 6.58
N PRO A 119 4.70 10.55 6.61
CA PRO A 119 4.68 12.00 6.44
C PRO A 119 4.07 12.45 5.11
N ILE A 120 4.30 11.73 4.01
CA ILE A 120 3.73 12.08 2.71
C ILE A 120 2.20 11.91 2.75
N LEU A 121 1.73 10.78 3.28
CA LEU A 121 0.30 10.52 3.46
C LEU A 121 -0.37 11.59 4.34
N PHE A 122 0.21 11.89 5.51
CA PHE A 122 -0.32 12.90 6.43
C PHE A 122 -0.31 14.31 5.85
N GLY A 123 0.62 14.60 4.92
CA GLY A 123 0.60 15.83 4.15
C GLY A 123 -0.65 15.97 3.28
N TYR A 124 -1.18 14.88 2.73
CA TYR A 124 -2.45 14.88 1.99
C TYR A 124 -3.68 14.96 2.90
N CYS A 125 -3.56 14.53 4.15
CA CYS A 125 -4.63 14.58 5.16
C CYS A 125 -4.72 15.92 5.89
N ASP A 126 -3.85 16.90 5.58
CA ASP A 126 -3.71 18.17 6.33
C ASP A 126 -3.36 17.97 7.82
N TRP A 127 -2.64 16.89 8.16
CA TRP A 127 -2.27 16.56 9.54
C TRP A 127 -0.86 17.03 9.93
N LEU A 128 -0.10 17.54 8.97
CA LEU A 128 1.25 18.04 9.25
C LEU A 128 1.24 19.51 9.64
N GLU A 129 1.98 19.83 10.70
CA GLU A 129 2.28 21.19 11.05
C GLU A 129 3.44 21.72 10.20
N LYS A 130 3.33 22.98 9.78
CA LYS A 130 4.42 23.68 9.13
C LYS A 130 5.61 23.80 10.10
N PHE A 131 6.80 23.49 9.62
CA PHE A 131 8.02 23.80 10.37
C PHE A 131 8.49 25.21 10.01
N GLY A 132 8.34 26.15 10.96
CA GLY A 132 8.68 27.55 10.76
C GLY A 132 7.47 28.44 10.49
N ALA A 133 7.58 29.31 9.48
CA ALA A 133 6.61 30.37 9.17
C ALA A 133 5.29 29.86 8.60
#